data_AF-A0A1T1JPG1-F1
#
_entry.id   AF-A0A1T1JPG1-F1
#
_cell.length_a   1.000
_cell.length_b   1.000
_cell.length_c   1.000
_cell.angle_alpha   90.00
_cell.angle_beta   90.00
_cell.angle_gamma   90.00
#
_symmetry.space_group_name_H-M   'P 1'
#
loop_
_entity.id
_entity.type
_entity.pdbx_description
1 polymer ?
#
loop_
_entity_poly.entity_id
_entity_poly.type
_entity_poly.pdbx_seq_one_letter_code
_entity_poly.pdbx_strand_id
1 'polypeptide(L)'
;MLCISLFISSHSLACEPASLNWEQFHKTYDLNKNKTFELKEFLSVKDFDPLPWPDDKRFQAKDKNFKLFKYLDKNKDGKLADEELGEIHSLLPNPCANWPPR
;
A
#
# COMPACT_ATOMS: atom_id res chain seq x y z
N MET A 1 -17.85 29.35 -44.71
CA MET A 1 -16.62 28.62 -44.39
C MET A 1 -16.60 28.40 -42.87
N LEU A 2 -17.15 27.28 -42.41
CA LEU A 2 -17.37 27.00 -40.99
C LEU A 2 -16.17 26.18 -40.50
N CYS A 3 -15.31 26.78 -39.68
CA CYS A 3 -14.15 26.09 -39.11
C CYS A 3 -14.62 25.10 -38.05
N ILE A 4 -14.41 23.81 -38.30
CA ILE A 4 -14.65 22.72 -37.34
C ILE A 4 -13.47 22.71 -36.38
N SER A 5 -13.68 23.17 -35.14
CA SER A 5 -12.70 23.06 -34.06
C SER A 5 -12.63 21.60 -33.58
N LEU A 6 -11.59 20.89 -33.98
CA LEU A 6 -11.23 19.57 -33.45
C LEU A 6 -10.69 19.74 -32.02
N PHE A 7 -11.49 19.34 -31.02
CA PHE A 7 -11.02 19.16 -29.65
C PHE A 7 -10.15 17.89 -29.60
N ILE A 8 -8.83 18.08 -29.60
CA ILE A 8 -7.88 16.99 -29.33
C ILE A 8 -7.86 16.81 -27.81
N SER A 9 -8.58 15.83 -27.30
CA SER A 9 -8.51 15.44 -25.89
C SER A 9 -7.15 14.81 -25.60
N SER A 10 -6.23 15.60 -25.05
CA SER A 10 -4.97 15.12 -24.49
C SER A 10 -5.29 14.25 -23.28
N HIS A 11 -5.35 12.93 -23.48
CA HIS A 11 -5.40 11.98 -22.38
C HIS A 11 -4.05 12.08 -21.67
N SER A 12 -4.02 12.80 -20.55
CA SER A 12 -2.87 12.80 -19.66
C SER A 12 -2.86 11.43 -18.99
N LEU A 13 -2.01 10.53 -19.49
CA LEU A 13 -1.70 9.29 -18.78
C LEU A 13 -0.86 9.69 -17.56
N ALA A 14 -1.54 10.07 -16.48
CA ALA A 14 -0.94 10.25 -15.18
C ALA A 14 -0.65 8.87 -14.61
N CYS A 15 0.59 8.64 -14.18
CA CYS A 15 0.89 7.50 -13.35
C CYS A 15 0.29 7.79 -11.96
N GLU A 16 -0.89 7.24 -11.69
CA GLU A 16 -1.47 7.26 -10.35
C GLU A 16 -0.88 6.07 -9.57
N PRO A 17 -0.28 6.30 -8.39
CA PRO A 17 0.18 5.20 -7.58
C PRO A 17 -1.04 4.38 -7.15
N ALA A 18 -0.98 3.07 -7.37
CA ALA A 18 -1.98 2.17 -6.81
C ALA A 18 -2.00 2.36 -5.29
N SER A 19 -3.19 2.46 -4.70
CA SER A 19 -3.38 2.55 -3.25
C SER A 19 -3.84 1.20 -2.70
N LEU A 20 -3.48 0.90 -1.45
CA LEU A 20 -4.02 -0.26 -0.74
C LEU A 20 -5.56 -0.20 -0.70
N ASN A 21 -6.21 -1.33 -1.00
CA ASN A 21 -7.65 -1.47 -0.79
C ASN A 21 -7.95 -1.71 0.71
N TRP A 22 -8.07 -0.64 1.48
CA TRP A 22 -8.29 -0.69 2.93
C TRP A 22 -9.52 -1.51 3.33
N GLU A 23 -10.63 -1.36 2.63
CA GLU A 23 -11.86 -2.10 2.92
C GLU A 23 -11.64 -3.61 2.78
N GLN A 24 -11.02 -4.03 1.67
CA GLN A 24 -10.72 -5.44 1.44
C GLN A 24 -9.66 -5.95 2.42
N PHE A 25 -8.67 -5.14 2.79
CA PHE A 25 -7.63 -5.50 3.74
C PHE A 25 -8.21 -5.74 5.14
N HIS A 26 -9.04 -4.81 5.65
CA HIS A 26 -9.80 -4.99 6.90
C HIS A 26 -10.66 -6.25 6.84
N LYS A 27 -11.44 -6.42 5.78
CA LYS A 27 -12.29 -7.60 5.60
C LYS A 27 -11.50 -8.92 5.63
N THR A 28 -10.25 -8.91 5.17
CA THR A 28 -9.43 -10.12 5.08
C THR A 28 -8.68 -10.41 6.38
N TYR A 29 -8.16 -9.38 7.05
CA TYR A 29 -7.17 -9.54 8.12
C TYR A 29 -7.62 -9.03 9.49
N ASP A 30 -8.57 -8.10 9.60
CA ASP A 30 -9.16 -7.69 10.89
C ASP A 30 -10.21 -8.73 11.33
N LEU A 31 -9.72 -9.85 11.86
CA LEU A 31 -10.54 -11.02 12.20
C LEU A 31 -11.49 -10.73 13.36
N ASN A 32 -11.04 -9.91 14.31
CA ASN A 32 -11.84 -9.56 15.48
C ASN A 32 -12.68 -8.28 15.29
N LYS A 33 -12.56 -7.60 14.15
CA LYS A 33 -13.36 -6.44 13.71
C LYS A 33 -13.21 -5.23 14.62
N ASN A 34 -12.02 -5.03 15.18
CA ASN A 34 -11.74 -3.91 16.09
C ASN A 34 -11.14 -2.68 15.38
N LYS A 35 -11.07 -2.69 14.04
CA LYS A 35 -10.49 -1.65 13.18
C LYS A 35 -8.99 -1.41 13.41
N THR A 36 -8.31 -2.39 13.97
CA THR A 36 -6.86 -2.38 14.13
C THR A 36 -6.33 -3.77 13.78
N PHE A 37 -5.03 -3.90 13.56
CA PHE A 37 -4.42 -5.19 13.26
C PHE A 37 -3.52 -5.59 14.42
N GLU A 38 -3.89 -6.64 15.15
CA GLU A 38 -3.01 -7.24 16.15
C GLU A 38 -1.92 -8.10 15.47
N LEU A 39 -0.81 -8.36 16.16
CA LEU A 39 0.27 -9.17 15.60
C LEU A 39 -0.23 -10.53 15.06
N LYS A 40 -1.14 -11.19 15.79
CA LYS A 40 -1.70 -12.49 15.39
C LYS A 40 -2.39 -12.44 14.02
N GLU A 41 -3.05 -11.33 13.72
CA GLU A 41 -3.74 -11.08 12.46
C GLU A 41 -2.72 -10.75 11.36
N PHE A 42 -1.79 -9.84 11.68
CA PHE A 42 -0.77 -9.37 10.74
C PHE A 42 0.21 -10.47 10.27
N LEU A 43 0.43 -11.51 11.09
CA LEU A 43 1.26 -12.66 10.71
C LEU A 43 0.71 -13.43 9.49
N SER A 44 -0.58 -13.28 9.17
CA SER A 44 -1.22 -13.92 8.01
C SER A 44 -1.14 -13.12 6.71
N VAL A 45 -0.69 -11.85 6.78
CA VAL A 45 -0.61 -10.95 5.63
C VAL A 45 0.42 -11.45 4.62
N LYS A 46 -0.01 -11.63 3.37
CA LYS A 46 0.87 -12.08 2.27
C LYS A 46 1.45 -10.90 1.50
N ASP A 47 0.59 -9.93 1.21
CA ASP A 47 0.82 -8.73 0.42
C ASP A 47 -0.22 -7.66 0.77
N PHE A 48 -0.17 -6.53 0.05
CA PHE A 48 -0.96 -5.33 0.26
C PHE A 48 -1.80 -5.03 -0.99
N ASP A 49 -2.43 -6.06 -1.57
CA ASP A 49 -3.16 -6.03 -2.86
C ASP A 49 -3.84 -4.68 -3.17
N PRO A 50 -3.50 -4.04 -4.31
CA PRO A 50 -2.64 -4.52 -5.42
C PRO A 50 -1.13 -4.33 -5.21
N LEU A 51 -0.71 -3.89 -4.03
CA LEU A 51 0.68 -3.60 -3.73
C LEU A 51 1.44 -4.87 -3.31
N PRO A 52 2.65 -5.09 -3.84
CA PRO A 52 3.47 -6.22 -3.42
C PRO A 52 3.98 -6.02 -1.98
N TRP A 53 4.48 -7.09 -1.38
CA TRP A 53 5.27 -6.98 -0.17
C TRP A 53 6.50 -6.07 -0.41
N PRO A 54 6.90 -5.20 0.54
CA PRO A 54 8.06 -4.31 0.35
C PRO A 54 9.33 -5.09 0.00
N ASP A 55 10.15 -4.59 -0.93
CA ASP A 55 11.45 -5.21 -1.31
C ASP A 55 12.62 -4.76 -0.39
N ASP A 56 12.30 -4.19 0.76
CA ASP A 56 13.32 -3.81 1.75
C ASP A 56 13.91 -5.08 2.38
N LYS A 57 15.25 -5.20 2.36
CA LYS A 57 16.01 -6.34 2.92
C LYS A 57 15.66 -6.63 4.39
N ARG A 58 15.25 -5.62 5.15
CA ARG A 58 14.79 -5.77 6.55
C ARG A 58 13.56 -6.67 6.67
N PHE A 59 12.74 -6.76 5.62
CA PHE A 59 11.46 -7.45 5.61
C PHE A 59 11.41 -8.62 4.62
N GLN A 60 12.53 -9.29 4.33
CA GLN A 60 12.56 -10.46 3.43
C GLN A 60 12.72 -11.82 4.12
N ALA A 61 13.14 -11.83 5.38
CA ALA A 61 13.42 -13.08 6.10
C ALA A 61 12.13 -13.82 6.53
N LYS A 62 12.27 -15.03 7.11
CA LYS A 62 11.14 -15.84 7.59
C LYS A 62 10.25 -15.12 8.60
N ASP A 63 10.80 -14.17 9.35
CA ASP A 63 10.13 -13.33 10.35
C ASP A 63 9.67 -11.97 9.80
N LYS A 64 9.56 -11.82 8.47
CA LYS A 64 9.24 -10.55 7.81
C LYS A 64 7.99 -9.85 8.36
N ASN A 65 6.90 -10.59 8.58
CA ASN A 65 5.66 -10.02 9.11
C ASN A 65 5.85 -9.44 10.51
N PHE A 66 6.54 -10.18 11.38
CA PHE A 66 6.85 -9.73 12.74
C PHE A 66 7.74 -8.48 12.72
N LYS A 67 8.78 -8.46 11.88
CA LYS A 67 9.67 -7.30 11.73
C LYS A 67 8.93 -6.07 11.21
N LEU A 68 8.10 -6.25 10.19
CA LEU A 68 7.33 -5.15 9.61
C LEU A 68 6.29 -4.63 10.62
N PHE A 69 5.60 -5.52 11.32
CA PHE A 69 4.67 -5.14 12.40
C PHE A 69 5.37 -4.25 13.43
N LYS A 70 6.51 -4.70 13.97
CA LYS A 70 7.29 -3.94 14.95
C LYS A 70 7.84 -2.62 14.41
N TYR A 71 8.06 -2.54 13.10
CA TYR A 71 8.50 -1.32 12.46
C TYR A 71 7.35 -0.30 12.32
N LEU A 72 6.13 -0.76 12.04
CA LEU A 72 4.96 0.08 11.83
C LEU A 72 4.29 0.50 13.17
N ASP A 73 4.33 -0.34 14.19
CA ASP A 73 3.82 -0.08 15.56
C ASP A 73 4.67 1.00 16.26
N LYS A 74 4.42 2.27 15.92
CA LYS A 74 5.19 3.43 16.37
C LYS A 74 4.87 3.75 17.81
N ASN A 75 3.59 3.66 18.17
CA ASN A 75 3.12 3.95 19.51
C ASN A 75 3.38 2.80 20.51
N LYS A 76 3.75 1.61 20.01
CA LYS A 76 4.09 0.40 20.79
C LYS A 76 2.92 -0.14 21.61
N ASP A 77 1.69 0.05 21.14
CA ASP A 77 0.48 -0.43 21.81
C ASP A 77 0.14 -1.88 21.45
N GLY A 78 0.89 -2.49 20.52
CA GLY A 78 0.75 -3.89 20.14
C GLY A 78 -0.35 -4.15 19.10
N LYS A 79 -0.84 -3.11 18.44
CA LYS A 79 -1.77 -3.16 17.30
C LYS A 79 -1.34 -2.11 16.28
N LEU A 80 -1.81 -2.25 15.04
CA LEU A 80 -1.60 -1.25 13.98
C LEU A 80 -2.92 -0.55 13.68
N ALA A 81 -2.94 0.77 13.85
CA ALA A 81 -4.01 1.59 13.30
C ALA A 81 -3.80 1.84 11.79
N ASP A 82 -4.83 2.34 11.11
CA ASP A 82 -4.76 2.63 9.66
C ASP A 82 -3.65 3.63 9.33
N GLU A 83 -3.41 4.61 10.21
CA GLU A 83 -2.34 5.59 10.05
C GLU A 83 -0.95 4.94 10.09
N GLU A 84 -0.72 4.03 11.04
CA GLU A 84 0.54 3.31 11.18
C GLU A 84 0.76 2.32 10.02
N LEU A 85 -0.30 1.65 9.59
CA LEU A 85 -0.25 0.74 8.46
C LEU A 85 -0.02 1.49 7.14
N GLY A 86 -0.55 2.72 7.03
CA GLY A 86 -0.40 3.60 5.88
C GLY A 86 1.05 3.97 5.57
N GLU A 87 1.94 3.91 6.56
CA GLU A 87 3.38 4.13 6.40
C GLU A 87 4.06 3.08 5.49
N ILE A 88 3.35 2.00 5.12
CA ILE A 88 3.82 1.04 4.11
C ILE A 88 4.20 1.71 2.78
N HIS A 89 3.54 2.81 2.41
CA HIS A 89 3.85 3.55 1.17
C HIS A 89 5.28 4.10 1.16
N SER A 90 5.87 4.38 2.33
CA SER A 90 7.27 4.82 2.43
C SER A 90 8.28 3.70 2.13
N LEU A 91 7.85 2.44 2.20
CA LEU A 91 8.66 1.25 1.97
C LEU A 91 8.51 0.69 0.55
N LEU A 92 7.50 1.16 -0.19
CA LEU A 92 7.22 0.72 -1.55
C LEU A 92 7.98 1.60 -2.55
N PRO A 93 8.53 1.01 -3.62
CA PRO A 93 9.17 1.80 -4.67
C PRO A 93 8.13 2.72 -5.32
N ASN A 94 8.54 3.96 -5.64
CA ASN A 94 7.68 4.88 -6.38
C ASN A 94 7.32 4.26 -7.74
N PRO A 95 6.04 3.90 -7.99
CA PRO A 95 5.63 3.24 -9.24
C PRO A 95 5.81 4.14 -10.47
N CYS A 96 5.96 5.45 -10.26
CA CYS A 96 6.10 6.47 -11.29
C CYS A 96 7.53 6.98 -11.47
N ALA A 97 8.52 6.39 -10.80
CA ALA A 97 9.91 6.87 -10.83
C ALA A 97 10.50 6.96 -12.25
N ASN A 98 9.99 6.18 -13.20
CA ASN A 98 10.45 6.14 -14.60
C ASN A 98 9.38 6.60 -15.60
N TRP A 99 8.41 7.42 -15.17
CA TRP A 99 7.34 7.94 -16.04
C TRP A 99 7.58 9.41 -16.46
N PRO A 100 7.30 9.79 -17.72
CA PRO A 100 7.02 8.90 -18.85
C PRO A 100 8.29 8.11 -19.22
N PRO A 101 8.15 6.86 -19.69
CA PRO A 101 9.30 6.12 -20.21
C PRO A 101 9.93 6.90 -21.37
N ARG A 102 11.26 6.89 -21.45
CA ARG A 102 12.03 7.51 -22.54
C ARG A 102 11.83 6.78 -23.86
#